data_AF-A0A7T7DA30-F1
#
_entry.id   AF-A0A7T7DA30-F1
#
_cell.length_a   1.000
_cell.length_b   1.000
_cell.length_c   1.000
_cell.angle_alpha   90.00
_cell.angle_beta   90.00
_cell.angle_gamma   90.00
#
_symmetry.space_group_name_H-M   'P 1'
#
loop_
_entity.id
_entity.type
_entity.pdbx_description
1 polymer ?
#
loop_
_entity_poly.entity_id
_entity_poly.type
_entity_poly.pdbx_seq_one_letter_code
_entity_poly.pdbx_strand_id
1 'polypeptide(L)'
;WRDKNKMTTILGIHLVLLGIGSFLLVIKAMFVGGIYDTWAPGGGDVRLITSPTLNPLVVFGYVLKSPFGGDGWIVSVDNMEDLVGGHIWVGIICLVGGIWHILTKPFSWARRAFVWSGEAYLSYSLAALSTMGITAATFVWYNNTAYPSEFFGPTGPEASQAQAFTFLVRDQRLGANVASAQGPTGLGKYLMRSPSGEIIFGG
;
A
#
# COMPACT_ATOMS: atom_id res chain seq x y z
N TRP A 1 11.22 31.06 -11.61
CA TRP A 1 11.02 30.76 -10.17
C TRP A 1 10.20 31.80 -9.40
N ARG A 2 10.30 33.11 -9.67
CA ARG A 2 9.55 34.16 -8.95
C ARG A 2 8.11 34.39 -9.46
N ASP A 3 7.84 34.10 -10.74
CA ASP A 3 6.49 34.11 -11.29
C ASP A 3 5.68 32.94 -10.71
N LYS A 4 4.91 33.24 -9.67
CA LYS A 4 4.12 32.26 -8.93
C LYS A 4 3.00 31.64 -9.79
N ASN A 5 2.48 32.40 -10.76
CA ASN A 5 1.42 31.91 -11.64
C ASN A 5 2.01 30.89 -12.62
N LYS A 6 3.14 31.20 -13.26
CA LYS A 6 3.82 30.24 -14.12
C LYS A 6 4.22 28.97 -13.37
N MET A 7 4.63 29.09 -12.10
CA MET A 7 4.96 27.92 -11.27
C MET A 7 3.73 27.04 -11.02
N THR A 8 2.57 27.60 -10.65
CA THR A 8 1.35 26.80 -10.45
C THR A 8 0.82 26.22 -11.75
N THR A 9 0.94 26.92 -12.88
CA THR A 9 0.60 26.36 -14.19
C THR A 9 1.44 25.13 -14.53
N ILE A 10 2.76 25.18 -14.33
CA ILE A 10 3.65 24.04 -14.59
C ILE A 10 3.32 22.87 -13.66
N LEU A 11 3.15 23.14 -12.36
CA LEU A 11 2.69 22.13 -11.39
C LEU A 11 1.38 21.47 -11.86
N GLY A 12 0.42 22.29 -12.28
CA GLY A 12 -0.88 21.80 -12.72
C GLY A 12 -0.80 20.91 -13.96
N ILE A 13 0.04 21.26 -14.94
CA ILE A 13 0.31 20.39 -16.11
C ILE A 13 0.87 19.04 -15.65
N HIS A 14 1.87 19.02 -14.76
CA HIS A 14 2.44 17.77 -14.26
C HIS A 14 1.43 16.94 -13.48
N LEU A 15 0.56 17.56 -12.67
CA LEU A 15 -0.51 16.86 -11.96
C LEU A 15 -1.50 16.20 -12.93
N VAL A 16 -1.89 16.88 -14.01
CA VAL A 16 -2.73 16.27 -15.06
C VAL A 16 -2.04 15.06 -15.68
N LEU A 17 -0.75 15.16 -16.00
CA LEU A 17 0.03 14.05 -16.56
C LEU A 17 0.13 12.86 -15.58
N LEU A 18 0.36 13.12 -14.30
CA LEU A 18 0.36 12.09 -13.25
C LEU A 18 -1.02 11.42 -13.11
N GLY A 19 -2.10 12.21 -13.18
CA GLY A 19 -3.47 11.69 -13.15
C GLY A 19 -3.75 10.75 -14.32
N ILE A 20 -3.31 11.11 -15.52
CA ILE A 20 -3.38 10.23 -16.71
C ILE A 20 -2.59 8.94 -16.46
N GLY A 21 -1.37 9.03 -15.92
CA GLY A 21 -0.56 7.86 -15.56
C GLY A 21 -1.27 6.92 -14.59
N SER A 22 -1.95 7.46 -13.58
CA SER A 22 -2.77 6.67 -12.64
C SER A 22 -3.92 5.94 -13.36
N PHE A 23 -4.63 6.63 -14.26
CA PHE A 23 -5.68 6.00 -15.06
C PHE A 23 -5.17 4.94 -16.04
N LEU A 24 -3.91 5.01 -16.52
CA LEU A 24 -3.35 3.94 -17.35
C LEU A 24 -3.28 2.60 -16.60
N LEU A 25 -2.96 2.61 -15.31
CA LEU A 25 -3.02 1.40 -14.48
C LEU A 25 -4.46 0.89 -14.36
N VAL A 26 -5.41 1.79 -14.11
CA VAL A 26 -6.85 1.44 -14.04
C VAL A 26 -7.31 0.81 -15.35
N ILE A 27 -6.94 1.38 -16.49
CA ILE A 27 -7.26 0.85 -17.81
C ILE A 27 -6.66 -0.55 -17.99
N LYS A 28 -5.40 -0.76 -17.59
CA LYS A 28 -4.76 -2.08 -17.64
C LYS A 28 -5.53 -3.10 -16.81
N ALA A 29 -5.87 -2.76 -15.57
CA ALA A 29 -6.52 -3.66 -14.63
C ALA A 29 -7.98 -3.99 -15.00
N MET A 30 -8.73 -3.01 -15.52
CA MET A 30 -10.17 -3.17 -15.77
C MET A 30 -10.50 -3.61 -17.19
N PHE A 31 -9.70 -3.21 -18.19
CA PHE A 31 -10.10 -3.33 -19.60
C PHE A 31 -9.07 -4.02 -20.48
N VAL A 32 -7.79 -4.08 -20.09
CA VAL A 32 -6.71 -4.61 -20.94
C VAL A 32 -6.02 -5.80 -20.25
N GLY A 33 -6.69 -6.94 -20.25
CA GLY A 33 -6.11 -8.22 -19.83
C GLY A 33 -5.82 -8.36 -18.34
N GLY A 34 -6.18 -7.39 -17.49
CA GLY A 34 -6.14 -7.55 -16.03
C GLY A 34 -4.79 -7.34 -15.38
N ILE A 35 -4.69 -7.63 -14.10
CA ILE A 35 -3.43 -7.63 -13.32
C ILE A 35 -3.33 -8.94 -12.54
N TYR A 36 -2.12 -9.29 -12.13
CA TYR A 36 -1.90 -10.47 -11.30
C TYR A 36 -2.49 -10.27 -9.91
N ASP A 37 -3.30 -11.22 -9.45
CA ASP A 37 -3.86 -11.26 -8.11
C ASP A 37 -3.42 -12.55 -7.41
N THR A 38 -2.54 -12.44 -6.42
CA THR A 38 -2.10 -13.58 -5.59
C THR A 38 -3.27 -14.19 -4.80
N TRP A 39 -4.33 -13.41 -4.54
CA TRP A 39 -5.51 -13.82 -3.78
C TRP A 39 -6.62 -14.41 -4.65
N ALA A 40 -6.36 -14.63 -5.94
CA ALA A 40 -7.34 -15.26 -6.82
C ALA A 40 -7.80 -16.63 -6.27
N PRO A 41 -9.11 -16.95 -6.31
CA PRO A 41 -9.60 -18.22 -5.78
C PRO A 41 -8.96 -19.42 -6.50
N GLY A 42 -8.28 -20.28 -5.73
CA GLY A 42 -7.55 -21.44 -6.27
C GLY A 42 -6.05 -21.24 -6.49
N GLY A 43 -5.53 -20.04 -6.19
CA GLY A 43 -4.12 -19.67 -6.34
C GLY A 43 -3.95 -18.48 -7.28
N GLY A 44 -2.79 -17.80 -7.18
CA GLY A 44 -2.59 -16.53 -7.87
C GLY A 44 -2.66 -16.62 -9.39
N ASP A 45 -3.43 -15.72 -10.01
CA ASP A 45 -3.67 -15.68 -11.45
C ASP A 45 -3.91 -14.24 -11.94
N VAL A 46 -3.80 -14.02 -13.25
CA VAL A 46 -4.14 -12.74 -13.88
C VAL A 46 -5.64 -12.63 -14.06
N ARG A 47 -6.25 -11.58 -13.50
CA ARG A 47 -7.69 -11.32 -13.65
C ARG A 47 -8.03 -9.86 -13.90
N LEU A 48 -9.17 -9.65 -14.53
CA LEU A 48 -9.78 -8.32 -14.68
C LEU A 48 -10.39 -7.87 -13.36
N ILE A 49 -10.24 -6.58 -13.04
CA ILE A 49 -10.87 -5.95 -11.89
C ILE A 49 -12.17 -5.29 -12.35
N THR A 50 -13.29 -5.98 -12.20
CA THR A 50 -14.59 -5.51 -12.73
C THR A 50 -15.34 -4.62 -11.75
N SER A 51 -15.03 -4.69 -10.46
CA SER A 51 -15.74 -3.99 -9.38
C SER A 51 -14.77 -3.25 -8.44
N PRO A 52 -14.03 -2.23 -8.92
CA PRO A 52 -13.09 -1.49 -8.09
C PRO A 52 -13.81 -0.75 -6.96
N THR A 53 -13.15 -0.63 -5.80
CA THR A 53 -13.75 0.02 -4.63
C THR A 53 -13.78 1.54 -4.81
N LEU A 54 -14.97 2.09 -5.02
CA LEU A 54 -15.17 3.54 -5.15
C LEU A 54 -15.65 4.20 -3.86
N ASN A 55 -16.02 3.43 -2.84
CA ASN A 55 -16.48 3.97 -1.56
C ASN A 55 -15.35 4.79 -0.89
N PRO A 56 -15.50 6.12 -0.73
CA PRO A 56 -14.45 6.97 -0.18
C PRO A 56 -14.11 6.62 1.27
N LEU A 57 -15.06 6.07 2.04
CA LEU A 57 -14.81 5.68 3.43
C LEU A 57 -13.81 4.54 3.53
N VAL A 58 -13.79 3.63 2.55
CA VAL A 58 -12.79 2.55 2.48
C VAL A 58 -11.47 3.13 2.01
N VAL A 59 -11.47 3.82 0.86
CA VAL A 59 -10.24 4.33 0.22
C VAL A 59 -9.48 5.31 1.11
N PHE A 60 -10.15 6.32 1.65
CA PHE A 60 -9.52 7.28 2.58
C PHE A 60 -9.38 6.72 3.99
N GLY A 61 -10.12 5.65 4.33
CA GLY A 61 -9.93 4.91 5.57
C GLY A 61 -8.49 4.42 5.72
N TYR A 62 -7.89 3.87 4.66
CA TYR A 62 -6.48 3.45 4.66
C TYR A 62 -5.50 4.57 5.04
N VAL A 63 -5.74 5.80 4.56
CA VAL A 63 -4.88 6.96 4.84
C VAL A 63 -4.90 7.33 6.32
N LEU A 64 -5.99 7.03 7.02
CA LEU A 64 -6.21 7.34 8.43
C LEU A 64 -5.88 6.17 9.37
N LYS A 65 -5.54 4.98 8.85
CA LYS A 65 -5.13 3.84 9.67
C LYS A 65 -3.81 4.12 10.40
N SER A 66 -3.66 3.52 11.58
CA SER A 66 -2.42 3.54 12.33
C SER A 66 -1.27 2.88 11.53
N PRO A 67 -0.04 3.41 11.58
CA PRO A 67 1.12 2.76 10.94
C PRO A 67 1.71 1.61 11.77
N PHE A 68 1.16 1.32 12.95
CA PHE A 68 1.67 0.26 13.83
C PHE A 68 1.16 -1.14 13.44
N GLY A 69 1.75 -2.17 14.04
CA GLY A 69 1.42 -3.58 13.79
C GLY A 69 -0.07 -3.87 14.01
N GLY A 70 -0.65 -4.69 13.13
CA GLY A 70 -2.08 -5.00 13.09
C GLY A 70 -2.89 -4.08 12.17
N ASP A 71 -2.51 -2.81 12.02
CA ASP A 71 -3.20 -1.85 11.14
C ASP A 71 -2.45 -1.58 9.84
N GLY A 72 -1.17 -1.19 9.91
CA GLY A 72 -0.28 -1.09 8.75
C GLY A 72 -0.52 0.07 7.77
N TRP A 73 -1.28 1.10 8.13
CA TRP A 73 -1.56 2.28 7.27
C TRP A 73 -1.95 1.86 5.83
N ILE A 74 -1.55 2.61 4.79
CA ILE A 74 -1.79 2.26 3.38
C ILE A 74 -1.07 0.99 2.92
N VAL A 75 -0.04 0.53 3.66
CA VAL A 75 0.70 -0.70 3.37
C VAL A 75 -0.19 -1.94 3.59
N SER A 76 -1.30 -1.79 4.29
CA SER A 76 -2.24 -2.88 4.59
C SER A 76 -3.25 -3.19 3.47
N VAL A 77 -3.18 -2.54 2.31
CA VAL A 77 -4.06 -2.88 1.18
C VAL A 77 -3.88 -4.35 0.78
N ASP A 78 -4.96 -5.12 0.84
CA ASP A 78 -4.92 -6.58 0.77
C ASP A 78 -5.74 -7.19 -0.38
N ASN A 79 -6.29 -6.34 -1.26
CA ASN A 79 -7.04 -6.78 -2.43
C ASN A 79 -6.86 -5.83 -3.62
N MET A 80 -7.11 -6.34 -4.83
CA MET A 80 -6.93 -5.59 -6.07
C MET A 80 -8.02 -4.53 -6.30
N GLU A 81 -9.24 -4.75 -5.81
CA GLU A 81 -10.36 -3.83 -5.93
C GLU A 81 -10.07 -2.49 -5.24
N ASP A 82 -9.50 -2.53 -4.03
CA ASP A 82 -9.08 -1.36 -3.28
C ASP A 82 -7.85 -0.69 -3.91
N LEU A 83 -6.89 -1.48 -4.39
CA LEU A 83 -5.69 -0.95 -5.07
C LEU A 83 -6.08 -0.16 -6.33
N VAL A 84 -6.91 -0.75 -7.20
CA VAL A 84 -7.40 -0.09 -8.42
C VAL A 84 -8.33 1.07 -8.09
N GLY A 85 -9.24 0.89 -7.13
CA GLY A 85 -10.13 1.95 -6.63
C GLY A 85 -9.38 3.16 -6.10
N GLY A 86 -8.30 2.94 -5.35
CA GLY A 86 -7.39 3.98 -4.89
C GLY A 86 -6.75 4.77 -6.04
N HIS A 87 -6.33 4.09 -7.10
CA HIS A 87 -5.77 4.76 -8.29
C HIS A 87 -6.82 5.55 -9.07
N ILE A 88 -8.08 5.12 -9.10
CA ILE A 88 -9.18 5.93 -9.64
C ILE A 88 -9.28 7.26 -8.86
N TRP A 89 -9.28 7.21 -7.53
CA TRP A 89 -9.31 8.41 -6.69
C TRP A 89 -8.08 9.30 -6.87
N VAL A 90 -6.87 8.72 -6.90
CA VAL A 90 -5.62 9.47 -7.16
C VAL A 90 -5.68 10.15 -8.52
N GLY A 91 -6.11 9.44 -9.56
CA GLY A 91 -6.29 9.99 -10.91
C GLY A 91 -7.22 11.20 -10.93
N ILE A 92 -8.38 11.10 -10.28
CA ILE A 92 -9.36 12.20 -10.16
C ILE A 92 -8.76 13.38 -9.40
N ILE A 93 -8.14 13.15 -8.23
CA ILE A 93 -7.56 14.21 -7.40
C ILE A 93 -6.44 14.95 -8.14
N CYS A 94 -5.55 14.23 -8.80
CA CYS A 94 -4.47 14.81 -9.59
C CYS A 94 -5.02 15.61 -10.77
N LEU A 95 -6.02 15.11 -11.49
CA LEU A 95 -6.63 15.82 -12.62
C LEU A 95 -7.32 17.11 -12.17
N VAL A 96 -8.20 17.02 -11.17
CA VAL A 96 -8.95 18.17 -10.64
C VAL A 96 -7.99 19.20 -10.02
N GLY A 97 -7.03 18.75 -9.21
CA GLY A 97 -5.99 19.60 -8.62
C GLY A 97 -5.09 20.25 -9.67
N GLY A 98 -4.79 19.53 -10.75
CA GLY A 98 -4.00 20.05 -11.87
C GLY A 98 -4.71 21.18 -12.61
N ILE A 99 -5.98 20.98 -12.98
CA ILE A 99 -6.83 22.00 -13.59
C ILE A 99 -6.96 23.21 -12.65
N TRP A 100 -7.21 22.97 -11.36
CA TRP A 100 -7.27 24.03 -10.36
C TRP A 100 -6.00 24.87 -10.32
N HIS A 101 -4.82 24.27 -10.27
CA HIS A 101 -3.54 24.99 -10.24
C HIS A 101 -3.20 25.73 -11.54
N ILE A 102 -3.71 25.28 -12.68
CA ILE A 102 -3.61 26.00 -13.96
C ILE A 102 -4.48 27.27 -13.94
N LEU A 103 -5.71 27.16 -13.43
CA LEU A 103 -6.71 28.22 -13.48
C LEU A 103 -6.61 29.22 -12.33
N THR A 104 -5.83 28.93 -11.30
CA THR A 104 -5.73 29.75 -10.09
C THR A 104 -4.32 30.25 -9.82
N LYS A 105 -4.24 31.26 -8.94
CA LYS A 105 -3.00 31.83 -8.42
C LYS A 105 -2.91 31.59 -6.92
N PRO A 106 -1.70 31.48 -6.34
CA PRO A 106 -1.55 31.29 -4.90
C PRO A 106 -2.25 32.39 -4.09
N PHE A 107 -3.09 31.98 -3.15
CA PHE A 107 -3.79 32.89 -2.24
C PHE A 107 -2.83 33.69 -1.37
N SER A 108 -3.33 34.77 -0.76
CA SER A 108 -2.51 35.68 0.05
C SER A 108 -1.82 34.97 1.23
N TRP A 109 -2.50 34.04 1.90
CA TRP A 109 -1.93 33.26 3.00
C TRP A 109 -0.80 32.34 2.53
N ALA A 110 -0.96 31.62 1.41
CA ALA A 110 0.05 30.74 0.86
C ALA A 110 1.30 31.53 0.44
N ARG A 111 1.10 32.71 -0.15
CA ARG A 111 2.21 33.61 -0.51
C ARG A 111 3.06 34.05 0.70
N ARG A 112 2.45 34.14 1.89
CA ARG A 112 3.14 34.50 3.14
C ARG A 112 3.77 33.31 3.86
N ALA A 113 3.23 32.10 3.67
CA ALA A 113 3.69 30.90 4.36
C ALA A 113 4.92 30.24 3.70
N PHE A 114 5.03 30.33 2.37
CA PHE A 114 6.09 29.64 1.62
C PHE A 114 7.21 30.55 1.14
N VAL A 115 8.40 29.96 0.95
CA VAL A 115 9.54 30.59 0.29
C VAL A 115 9.44 30.35 -1.22
N TRP A 116 9.48 31.42 -2.01
CA TRP A 116 9.28 31.36 -3.47
C TRP A 116 10.61 31.49 -4.21
N SER A 117 11.44 30.43 -4.16
CA SER A 117 12.71 30.30 -4.88
C SER A 117 12.85 28.90 -5.46
N GLY A 118 13.72 28.73 -6.48
CA GLY A 118 13.95 27.41 -7.08
C GLY A 118 14.47 26.38 -6.08
N GLU A 119 15.39 26.79 -5.21
CA GLU A 119 15.95 25.96 -4.13
C GLU A 119 14.88 25.54 -3.12
N ALA A 120 13.95 26.43 -2.76
CA ALA A 120 12.85 26.09 -1.88
C ALA A 120 11.91 25.06 -2.52
N TYR A 121 11.58 25.20 -3.81
CA TYR A 121 10.75 24.20 -4.49
C TYR A 121 11.44 22.85 -4.59
N LEU A 122 12.76 22.85 -4.80
CA LEU A 122 13.57 21.64 -4.76
C LEU A 122 13.52 21.00 -3.37
N SER A 123 13.69 21.78 -2.29
CA SER A 123 13.68 21.24 -0.91
C SER A 123 12.33 20.62 -0.53
N TYR A 124 11.21 21.23 -0.95
CA TYR A 124 9.87 20.66 -0.77
C TYR A 124 9.73 19.31 -1.49
N SER A 125 10.29 19.21 -2.69
CA SER A 125 10.25 17.98 -3.50
C SER A 125 11.15 16.89 -2.91
N LEU A 126 12.32 17.25 -2.36
CA LEU A 126 13.21 16.31 -1.67
C LEU A 126 12.56 15.72 -0.42
N ALA A 127 11.85 16.54 0.37
CA ALA A 127 11.10 16.05 1.52
C ALA A 127 10.01 15.05 1.09
N ALA A 128 9.23 15.37 0.03
CA ALA A 128 8.22 14.45 -0.50
C ALA A 128 8.82 13.14 -1.02
N LEU A 129 9.96 13.19 -1.73
CA LEU A 129 10.68 12.00 -2.19
C LEU A 129 11.22 11.15 -1.04
N SER A 130 11.71 11.77 0.04
CA SER A 130 12.16 11.04 1.23
C SER A 130 11.01 10.23 1.85
N THR A 131 9.83 10.83 2.01
CA THR A 131 8.64 10.14 2.53
C THR A 131 8.19 9.02 1.60
N MET A 132 8.17 9.25 0.27
CA MET A 132 7.85 8.21 -0.71
C MET A 132 8.84 7.04 -0.64
N GLY A 133 10.13 7.31 -0.48
CA GLY A 133 11.17 6.29 -0.37
C GLY A 133 11.03 5.41 0.87
N ILE A 134 10.78 6.01 2.04
CA ILE A 134 10.52 5.26 3.28
C ILE A 134 9.25 4.41 3.14
N THR A 135 8.19 4.99 2.58
CA THR A 135 6.93 4.29 2.34
C THR A 135 7.13 3.10 1.40
N ALA A 136 7.86 3.27 0.30
CA ALA A 136 8.18 2.20 -0.63
C ALA A 136 8.98 1.07 0.01
N ALA A 137 9.96 1.40 0.87
CA ALA A 137 10.73 0.42 1.61
C ALA A 137 9.86 -0.43 2.54
N THR A 138 8.88 0.19 3.22
CA THR A 138 7.91 -0.54 4.06
C THR A 138 6.96 -1.38 3.21
N PHE A 139 6.49 -0.86 2.07
CA PHE A 139 5.61 -1.57 1.15
C PHE A 139 6.21 -2.89 0.68
N VAL A 140 7.42 -2.84 0.10
CA VAL A 140 8.06 -4.05 -0.45
C VAL A 140 8.44 -5.06 0.64
N TRP A 141 8.62 -4.60 1.89
CA TRP A 141 8.97 -5.48 3.00
C TRP A 141 7.77 -6.26 3.57
N TYR A 142 6.56 -5.70 3.51
CA TYR A 142 5.38 -6.25 4.19
C TYR A 142 4.22 -6.62 3.27
N ASN A 143 4.00 -5.88 2.18
CA ASN A 143 2.80 -6.04 1.38
C ASN A 143 3.01 -7.07 0.26
N ASN A 144 2.42 -8.26 0.43
CA ASN A 144 2.45 -9.33 -0.57
C ASN A 144 1.31 -9.24 -1.61
N THR A 145 0.52 -8.16 -1.60
CA THR A 145 -0.59 -7.94 -2.54
C THR A 145 -0.11 -7.20 -3.80
N ALA A 146 0.51 -6.04 -3.59
CA ALA A 146 1.18 -5.25 -4.63
C ALA A 146 2.56 -5.81 -5.00
N TYR A 147 3.19 -6.58 -4.09
CA TYR A 147 4.43 -7.31 -4.34
C TYR A 147 4.24 -8.82 -4.11
N PRO A 148 3.59 -9.53 -5.04
CA PRO A 148 3.30 -10.95 -4.89
C PRO A 148 4.56 -11.80 -4.62
N SER A 149 4.50 -12.64 -3.60
CA SER A 149 5.63 -13.48 -3.18
C SER A 149 6.08 -14.46 -4.27
N GLU A 150 5.21 -14.79 -5.22
CA GLU A 150 5.50 -15.58 -6.41
C GLU A 150 6.56 -14.93 -7.32
N PHE A 151 6.66 -13.60 -7.29
CA PHE A 151 7.65 -12.84 -8.08
C PHE A 151 8.80 -12.32 -7.22
N PHE A 152 8.52 -11.93 -5.97
CA PHE A 152 9.48 -11.23 -5.12
C PHE A 152 10.08 -12.10 -4.00
N GLY A 153 9.62 -13.33 -3.86
CA GLY A 153 9.95 -14.19 -2.72
C GLY A 153 9.12 -13.83 -1.48
N PRO A 154 9.13 -14.70 -0.44
CA PRO A 154 8.32 -14.48 0.74
C PRO A 154 8.83 -13.28 1.54
N THR A 155 7.90 -12.55 2.16
CA THR A 155 8.26 -11.51 3.13
C THR A 155 8.95 -12.13 4.35
N GLY A 156 9.65 -11.31 5.14
CA GLY A 156 10.25 -11.76 6.41
C GLY A 156 9.24 -12.44 7.35
N PRO A 157 8.09 -11.79 7.64
CA PRO A 157 7.01 -12.42 8.42
C PRO A 157 6.49 -13.72 7.80
N GLU A 158 6.25 -13.74 6.48
CA GLU A 158 5.76 -14.93 5.77
C GLU A 158 6.72 -16.11 5.90
N ALA A 159 8.02 -15.90 5.68
CA ALA A 159 9.03 -16.95 5.81
C ALA A 159 9.11 -17.52 7.23
N SER A 160 8.97 -16.66 8.25
CA SER A 160 8.93 -17.09 9.65
C SER A 160 7.70 -17.95 9.95
N GLN A 161 6.52 -17.57 9.47
CA GLN A 161 5.30 -18.37 9.63
C GLN A 161 5.38 -19.70 8.86
N ALA A 162 5.94 -19.68 7.65
CA ALA A 162 6.15 -20.89 6.84
C ALA A 162 7.08 -21.90 7.52
N GLN A 163 8.10 -21.44 8.23
CA GLN A 163 8.96 -22.31 9.05
C GLN A 163 8.15 -23.00 10.16
N ALA A 164 7.39 -22.24 10.95
CA ALA A 164 6.57 -22.78 12.03
C ALA A 164 5.55 -23.81 11.50
N PHE A 165 4.87 -23.48 10.40
CA PHE A 165 3.94 -24.40 9.73
C PHE A 165 4.61 -25.70 9.28
N THR A 166 5.82 -25.63 8.70
CA THR A 166 6.56 -26.80 8.24
C THR A 166 6.83 -27.79 9.38
N PHE A 167 7.31 -27.29 10.52
CA PHE A 167 7.58 -28.13 11.69
C PHE A 167 6.30 -28.66 12.35
N LEU A 168 5.25 -27.85 12.41
CA LEU A 168 3.94 -28.29 12.91
C LEU A 168 3.42 -29.47 12.10
N VAL A 169 3.36 -29.36 10.76
CA VAL A 169 2.88 -30.42 9.87
C VAL A 169 3.75 -31.67 9.99
N ARG A 170 5.07 -31.51 10.02
CA ARG A 170 6.00 -32.63 10.19
C ARG A 170 5.72 -33.39 11.48
N ASP A 171 5.66 -32.70 12.61
CA ASP A 171 5.52 -33.33 13.92
C ASP A 171 4.13 -33.93 14.13
N GLN A 172 3.09 -33.30 13.57
CA GLN A 172 1.75 -33.87 13.53
C GLN A 172 1.72 -35.19 12.74
N ARG A 173 2.40 -35.25 11.58
CA ARG A 173 2.53 -36.50 10.79
C ARG A 173 3.31 -37.59 11.53
N LEU A 174 4.21 -37.19 12.44
CA LEU A 174 4.92 -38.11 13.34
C LEU A 174 4.10 -38.50 14.58
N GLY A 175 2.85 -38.04 14.70
CA GLY A 175 1.92 -38.42 15.76
C GLY A 175 1.90 -37.50 16.97
N ALA A 176 2.57 -36.34 16.93
CA ALA A 176 2.49 -35.36 18.01
C ALA A 176 1.11 -34.68 18.05
N ASN A 177 0.52 -34.54 19.25
CA ASN A 177 -0.66 -33.70 19.44
C ASN A 177 -0.24 -32.22 19.55
N VAL A 178 -0.19 -31.54 18.41
CA VAL A 178 0.31 -30.16 18.29
C VAL A 178 -0.50 -29.14 19.10
N ALA A 179 -1.77 -29.42 19.41
CA ALA A 179 -2.64 -28.53 20.17
C ALA A 179 -2.39 -28.55 21.68
N SER A 180 -1.92 -29.68 22.22
CA SER A 180 -1.63 -29.86 23.65
C SER A 180 -0.14 -29.95 23.96
N ALA A 181 0.74 -29.82 22.95
CA ALA A 181 2.18 -29.89 23.14
C ALA A 181 2.70 -28.62 23.82
N GLN A 182 3.11 -28.75 25.08
CA GLN A 182 3.72 -27.66 25.85
C GLN A 182 5.21 -27.55 25.52
N GLY A 183 5.68 -26.32 25.29
CA GLY A 183 7.09 -25.98 25.10
C GLY A 183 7.81 -25.73 26.43
N PRO A 184 9.15 -25.53 26.39
CA PRO A 184 9.97 -25.39 27.60
C PRO A 184 9.63 -24.19 28.49
N THR A 185 9.03 -23.14 27.93
CA THR A 185 8.64 -21.92 28.64
C THR A 185 7.27 -22.03 29.31
N GLY A 186 6.56 -23.14 29.13
CA GLY A 186 5.20 -23.35 29.61
C GLY A 186 4.11 -22.90 28.62
N LEU A 187 4.44 -22.19 27.54
CA LEU A 187 3.53 -21.88 26.43
C LEU A 187 3.38 -23.09 25.49
N GLY A 188 2.39 -23.06 24.59
CA GLY A 188 2.24 -24.09 23.57
C GLY A 188 3.40 -24.03 22.56
N LYS A 189 4.00 -25.19 22.26
CA LYS A 189 5.18 -25.31 21.39
C LYS A 189 4.87 -24.89 19.93
N TYR A 190 3.68 -25.22 19.45
CA TYR A 190 3.28 -24.96 18.05
C TYR A 190 2.19 -23.90 17.92
N LEU A 191 1.25 -23.86 18.88
CA LEU A 191 0.11 -22.96 18.88
C LEU A 191 0.00 -22.28 20.24
N MET A 192 -0.23 -20.98 20.24
CA MET A 192 -0.45 -20.16 21.44
C MET A 192 -1.50 -19.08 21.18
N ARG A 193 -1.77 -18.22 22.15
CA ARG A 193 -2.69 -17.09 21.99
C ARG A 193 -1.93 -15.78 21.76
N SER A 194 -2.44 -14.96 20.85
CA SER A 194 -2.07 -13.54 20.75
C SER A 194 -2.48 -12.79 22.03
N PRO A 195 -2.04 -11.53 22.22
CA PRO A 195 -2.52 -10.68 23.31
C PRO A 195 -4.04 -10.47 23.34
N SER A 196 -4.72 -10.54 22.19
CA SER A 196 -6.18 -10.44 22.05
C SER A 196 -6.91 -11.78 22.05
N GLY A 197 -6.18 -12.89 22.08
CA GLY A 197 -6.73 -14.23 22.31
C GLY A 197 -6.88 -15.11 21.07
N GLU A 198 -6.57 -14.62 19.87
CA GLU A 198 -6.55 -15.43 18.65
C GLU A 198 -5.49 -16.54 18.73
N ILE A 199 -5.75 -17.69 18.11
CA ILE A 199 -4.75 -18.76 18.00
C ILE A 199 -3.71 -18.36 16.93
N ILE A 200 -2.45 -18.37 17.32
CA ILE A 200 -1.30 -18.04 16.47
C ILE A 200 -0.22 -19.13 16.59
N PHE A 201 0.74 -19.15 15.66
CA PHE A 201 1.91 -20.00 15.79
C PHE A 201 2.76 -19.61 17.03
N GLY A 202 3.33 -20.61 17.67
CA GLY A 202 4.31 -20.45 18.74
C GLY A 202 5.74 -20.22 18.24
N GLY A 203 6.66 -20.00 19.17
CA GLY A 203 8.09 -19.81 18.96
C GLY A 203 8.87 -19.95 20.26
#